data_AF-A0A3M1HS42-F1
#
_entry.id   AF-A0A3M1HS42-F1
#
_cell.length_a   1.000
_cell.length_b   1.000
_cell.length_c   1.000
_cell.angle_alpha   90.00
_cell.angle_beta   90.00
_cell.angle_gamma   90.00
#
_symmetry.space_group_name_H-M   'P 1'
#
loop_
_entity.id
_entity.type
_entity.pdbx_description
1 polymer ?
#
loop_
_entity_poly.entity_id
_entity_poly.type
_entity_poly.pdbx_seq_one_letter_code
_entity_poly.pdbx_strand_id
1 'polypeptide(L)'
;NPVLYEITEIQQNLSRQSSFLLRVYPKGAEPLWIYLGIRNLPIGKIPPSLQGGQAYVFRNGQFHLTFLPKEGPKKEASQTIAKLRITEKGDLKGIFTLVLPGTQGARIKEFVKNRPTYWRKNVVESILNRFYPGARVIQYAFLNLQDPGKDLKVQAHFFISRYVEKRGNLYRVRLGIQPLFLTRVFGGKARRVHPILFTSSSKVFSRISLRLAPNWGFAKVPSSIVLERKMGKYFYQTRWEEKELSIQRNFMINPFRLPSKDFKKLLKWCQLIDQQERKAVFIQRIP
;
A
#
# COMPACT_ATOMS: atom_id res chain seq x y z
N ASN A 1 -2.08 3.14 43.00
CA ASN A 1 -0.62 3.12 42.74
C ASN A 1 -0.31 3.80 41.44
N PRO A 2 0.33 4.98 41.46
CA PRO A 2 0.56 5.79 40.27
C PRO A 2 1.50 5.05 39.32
N VAL A 3 1.16 5.04 38.04
CA VAL A 3 1.98 4.49 36.97
C VAL A 3 3.15 5.45 36.75
N LEU A 4 4.33 5.10 37.29
CA LEU A 4 5.58 5.82 37.02
C LEU A 4 5.97 5.56 35.55
N TYR A 5 5.68 6.50 34.67
CA TYR A 5 6.25 6.55 33.34
C TYR A 5 7.60 7.27 33.43
N GLU A 6 8.70 6.58 33.08
CA GLU A 6 9.98 7.24 32.86
C GLU A 6 9.96 7.83 31.44
N ILE A 7 9.91 9.17 31.33
CA ILE A 7 9.87 9.90 30.06
C ILE A 7 11.29 10.35 29.73
N THR A 8 11.89 9.71 28.73
CA THR A 8 13.17 10.13 28.17
C THR A 8 12.94 10.98 26.93
N GLU A 9 13.31 12.27 26.98
CA GLU A 9 13.34 13.15 25.81
C GLU A 9 14.58 12.87 24.95
N ILE A 10 14.41 12.81 23.63
CA ILE A 10 15.51 12.54 22.69
C ILE A 10 15.50 13.60 21.59
N GLN A 11 16.63 14.30 21.45
CA GLN A 11 16.92 15.18 20.32
C GLN A 11 17.79 14.43 19.30
N GLN A 12 17.40 14.44 18.03
CA GLN A 12 18.30 14.08 16.92
C GLN A 12 18.92 15.36 16.35
N ASN A 13 20.25 15.36 16.21
CA ASN A 13 20.98 16.49 15.64
C ASN A 13 21.25 16.27 14.14
N LEU A 14 21.22 17.39 13.39
CA LEU A 14 21.55 17.61 11.97
C LEU A 14 20.43 17.41 10.92
N SER A 15 19.90 18.59 10.52
CA SER A 15 18.92 18.91 9.46
C SER A 15 17.42 18.99 9.84
N ARG A 16 17.08 20.09 10.51
CA ARG A 16 15.78 20.83 10.50
C ARG A 16 14.51 20.23 11.13
N GLN A 17 14.47 19.01 11.64
CA GLN A 17 13.33 18.57 12.47
C GLN A 17 13.77 17.70 13.66
N SER A 18 13.88 18.30 14.84
CA SER A 18 13.97 17.57 16.10
C SER A 18 12.72 16.70 16.23
N SER A 19 12.89 15.40 16.09
CA SER A 19 11.83 14.40 16.20
C SER A 19 11.80 13.88 17.62
N PHE A 20 10.80 14.28 18.41
CA PHE A 20 10.65 13.79 19.78
C PHE A 20 10.17 12.34 19.79
N LEU A 21 11.05 11.45 20.24
CA LEU A 21 10.77 10.06 20.53
C LEU A 21 10.84 9.86 22.04
N LEU A 22 9.85 9.21 22.62
CA LEU A 22 9.90 8.72 23.99
C LEU A 22 10.16 7.23 23.97
N ARG A 23 11.09 6.77 24.82
CA ARG A 23 11.26 5.37 25.11
C ARG A 23 10.61 5.05 26.46
N VAL A 24 9.51 4.31 26.42
CA VAL A 24 8.73 3.93 27.60
C VAL A 24 9.12 2.51 28.01
N TYR A 25 9.22 2.28 29.32
CA TYR A 25 9.58 0.98 29.91
C TYR A 25 8.38 0.45 30.71
N PRO A 26 7.45 -0.29 30.09
CA PRO A 26 6.33 -0.86 30.82
C PRO A 26 6.81 -1.98 31.76
N LYS A 27 6.21 -2.11 32.94
CA LYS A 27 6.57 -3.17 33.90
C LYS A 27 6.30 -4.55 33.29
N GLY A 28 7.33 -5.40 33.26
CA GLY A 28 7.23 -6.78 32.75
C GLY A 28 7.09 -6.91 31.24
N ALA A 29 7.37 -5.85 30.47
CA ALA A 29 7.34 -5.89 29.00
C ALA A 29 8.57 -5.21 28.39
N GLU A 30 8.80 -5.50 27.11
CA GLU A 30 9.87 -4.86 26.34
C GLU A 30 9.66 -3.34 26.21
N PRO A 31 10.74 -2.54 26.16
CA PRO A 31 10.65 -1.10 25.98
C PRO A 31 9.95 -0.74 24.67
N LEU A 32 9.07 0.26 24.71
CA LEU A 32 8.31 0.76 23.57
C LEU A 32 8.80 2.14 23.14
N TRP A 33 8.84 2.35 21.83
CA TRP A 33 9.09 3.67 21.26
C TRP A 33 7.78 4.37 20.94
N ILE A 34 7.63 5.61 21.38
CA ILE A 34 6.49 6.47 21.08
C ILE A 34 7.01 7.67 20.30
N TYR A 35 6.54 7.81 19.06
CA TYR A 35 6.84 8.98 18.24
C TYR A 35 5.75 10.03 18.42
N LEU A 36 6.13 11.20 18.92
CA LEU A 36 5.18 12.28 19.24
C LEU A 36 4.84 13.16 18.02
N GLY A 37 5.62 13.06 16.94
CA GLY A 37 5.40 13.88 15.73
C GLY A 37 4.17 13.50 14.91
N ILE A 38 3.50 12.37 15.20
CA ILE A 38 2.26 11.94 14.51
C ILE A 38 1.26 11.42 15.56
N ARG A 39 0.23 12.20 15.85
CA ARG A 39 -0.76 11.93 16.91
C ARG A 39 -1.44 10.56 16.83
N ASN A 40 -1.73 10.08 15.61
CA ASN A 40 -2.49 8.85 15.39
C ASN A 40 -1.61 7.65 15.02
N LEU A 41 -0.28 7.77 15.16
CA LEU A 41 0.63 6.67 14.89
C LEU A 41 0.43 5.57 15.95
N PRO A 42 0.41 4.27 15.58
CA PRO A 42 0.32 3.22 16.58
C PRO A 42 1.47 3.22 17.58
N ILE A 43 1.15 2.94 18.84
CA ILE A 43 2.15 2.81 19.92
C ILE A 43 3.15 1.72 19.55
N GLY A 44 4.44 1.98 19.80
CA GLY A 44 5.53 1.08 19.42
C GLY A 44 5.96 1.20 17.96
N LYS A 45 5.28 2.02 17.13
CA LYS A 45 5.68 2.27 15.75
C LYS A 45 6.61 3.46 15.64
N ILE A 46 7.59 3.31 14.76
CA ILE A 46 8.56 4.34 14.41
C ILE A 46 8.37 4.67 12.93
N PRO A 47 8.29 5.96 12.55
CA PRO A 47 8.25 6.35 11.15
C PRO A 47 9.38 5.70 10.34
N PRO A 48 9.11 5.16 9.14
CA PRO A 48 10.12 4.48 8.34
C PRO A 48 11.40 5.29 8.09
N SER A 49 11.31 6.62 8.05
CA SER A 49 12.46 7.52 7.88
C SER A 49 13.41 7.55 9.08
N LEU A 50 12.96 7.13 10.27
CA LEU A 50 13.76 7.12 11.50
C LEU A 50 14.29 5.72 11.85
N GLN A 51 13.68 4.67 11.30
CA GLN A 51 14.04 3.28 11.64
C GLN A 51 15.49 2.95 11.31
N GLY A 52 16.19 2.31 12.24
CA GLY A 52 17.61 1.99 12.10
C GLY A 52 18.55 3.18 12.24
N GLY A 53 18.03 4.38 12.44
CA GLY A 53 18.83 5.55 12.80
C GLY A 53 19.37 5.44 14.23
N GLN A 54 20.41 6.21 14.50
CA GLN A 54 20.95 6.36 15.85
C GLN A 54 20.01 7.23 16.71
N ALA A 55 19.93 6.90 17.98
CA ALA A 55 19.20 7.66 18.99
C ALA A 55 20.00 7.72 20.28
N TYR A 56 20.00 8.88 20.93
CA TYR A 56 20.53 9.05 22.28
C TYR A 56 19.40 8.85 23.27
N VAL A 57 19.52 7.88 24.17
CA VAL A 57 18.56 7.65 25.24
C VAL A 57 19.12 8.25 26.51
N PHE A 58 18.47 9.28 27.05
CA PHE A 58 18.79 9.85 28.35
C PHE A 58 18.02 9.13 29.47
N ARG A 59 18.73 8.40 30.34
CA ARG A 59 18.13 7.63 31.43
C ARG A 59 18.98 7.75 32.68
N ASN A 60 18.37 8.00 33.84
CA ASN A 60 19.07 8.12 35.12
C ASN A 60 20.29 9.07 35.08
N GLY A 61 20.17 10.22 34.39
CA GLY A 61 21.26 11.17 34.25
C GLY A 61 22.35 10.80 33.24
N GLN A 62 22.23 9.66 32.54
CA GLN A 62 23.22 9.17 31.59
C GLN A 62 22.66 9.10 30.17
N PHE A 63 23.50 9.41 29.18
CA PHE A 63 23.18 9.22 27.76
C PHE A 63 23.72 7.88 27.27
N HIS A 64 22.87 7.11 26.61
CA HIS A 64 23.25 5.89 25.92
C HIS A 64 22.94 6.00 24.43
N LEU A 65 23.94 5.74 23.59
CA LEU A 65 23.72 5.60 22.16
C LEU A 65 23.05 4.25 21.87
N THR A 66 21.97 4.27 21.09
CA THR A 66 21.30 3.07 20.62
C THR A 66 20.83 3.24 19.17
N PHE A 67 20.29 2.17 18.59
CA PHE A 67 19.66 2.21 17.27
C PHE A 67 18.15 2.02 17.41
N LEU A 68 17.40 2.80 16.65
CA LEU A 68 15.96 2.62 16.56
C LEU A 68 15.65 1.29 15.88
N PRO A 69 14.70 0.50 16.40
CA PRO A 69 14.37 -0.79 15.81
C PRO A 69 13.94 -0.63 14.36
N LYS A 70 14.39 -1.57 13.53
CA LYS A 70 13.90 -1.72 12.15
C LYS A 70 12.71 -2.66 12.18
N GLU A 71 11.56 -2.18 11.77
CA GLU A 71 10.45 -3.09 11.52
C GLU A 71 10.68 -3.81 10.20
N GLY A 72 10.55 -5.13 10.20
CA GLY A 72 10.60 -5.90 8.97
C GLY A 72 9.49 -5.45 8.01
N PRO A 73 9.68 -5.61 6.68
CA PRO A 73 8.71 -5.20 5.65
C PRO A 73 7.33 -5.86 5.79
N LYS A 74 7.22 -6.92 6.60
CA LYS A 74 5.99 -7.70 6.75
C LYS A 74 4.84 -6.91 7.37
N LYS A 75 5.10 -5.94 8.27
CA LYS A 75 4.07 -5.29 9.11
C LYS A 75 3.37 -4.07 8.49
N GLU A 76 3.89 -3.48 7.41
CA GLU A 76 3.37 -2.19 6.88
C GLU A 76 2.90 -2.26 5.42
N ALA A 77 2.25 -3.35 5.02
CA ALA A 77 1.70 -3.45 3.66
C ALA A 77 0.43 -2.61 3.54
N SER A 78 0.39 -1.66 2.60
CA SER A 78 -0.89 -1.12 2.13
C SER A 78 -1.66 -2.25 1.44
N GLN A 79 -2.92 -2.43 1.83
CA GLN A 79 -3.76 -3.51 1.31
C GLN A 79 -4.93 -2.95 0.53
N THR A 80 -5.14 -3.47 -0.67
CA THR A 80 -6.30 -3.17 -1.50
C THR A 80 -7.13 -4.42 -1.69
N ILE A 81 -8.39 -4.40 -1.28
CA ILE A 81 -9.31 -5.51 -1.45
C ILE A 81 -10.49 -5.02 -2.28
N ALA A 82 -10.81 -5.70 -3.36
CA ALA A 82 -11.95 -5.34 -4.19
C ALA A 82 -12.80 -6.57 -4.54
N LYS A 83 -14.12 -6.44 -4.37
CA LYS A 83 -15.12 -7.40 -4.85
C LYS A 83 -15.92 -6.72 -5.95
N LEU A 84 -15.82 -7.22 -7.17
CA LEU A 84 -16.33 -6.62 -8.38
C LEU A 84 -17.37 -7.54 -9.04
N ARG A 85 -18.40 -6.95 -9.63
CA ARG A 85 -19.40 -7.66 -10.42
C ARG A 85 -19.73 -6.88 -11.69
N ILE A 86 -19.59 -7.53 -12.84
CA ILE A 86 -20.08 -7.02 -14.13
C ILE A 86 -21.55 -7.39 -14.27
N THR A 87 -22.39 -6.41 -14.62
CA THR A 87 -23.82 -6.63 -14.87
C THR A 87 -24.06 -7.10 -16.31
N GLU A 88 -25.27 -7.56 -16.60
CA GLU A 88 -25.67 -7.97 -17.97
C GLU A 88 -25.54 -6.83 -19.00
N LYS A 89 -25.68 -5.58 -18.55
CA LYS A 89 -25.51 -4.36 -19.35
C LYS A 89 -24.05 -3.95 -19.52
N GLY A 90 -23.12 -4.61 -18.83
CA GLY A 90 -21.69 -4.27 -18.87
C GLY A 90 -21.31 -3.14 -17.89
N ASP A 91 -22.14 -2.87 -16.89
CA ASP A 91 -21.80 -1.95 -15.81
C ASP A 91 -20.97 -2.67 -14.74
N LEU A 92 -20.23 -1.90 -13.93
CA LEU A 92 -19.50 -2.43 -12.78
C LEU A 92 -20.19 -2.02 -11.48
N LYS A 93 -20.45 -3.00 -10.62
CA LYS A 93 -20.73 -2.80 -9.19
C LYS A 93 -19.54 -3.31 -8.39
N GLY A 94 -19.14 -2.57 -7.36
CA GLY A 94 -18.00 -2.98 -6.56
C GLY A 94 -18.05 -2.59 -5.10
N ILE A 95 -17.38 -3.37 -4.27
CA ILE A 95 -17.01 -3.06 -2.90
C ILE A 95 -15.49 -2.96 -2.86
N PHE A 96 -14.97 -1.82 -2.43
CA PHE A 96 -13.55 -1.53 -2.33
C PHE A 96 -13.17 -1.28 -0.88
N THR A 97 -12.08 -1.88 -0.44
CA THR A 97 -11.48 -1.65 0.88
C THR A 97 -10.00 -1.34 0.72
N LEU A 98 -9.56 -0.21 1.25
CA LEU A 98 -8.16 0.18 1.37
C LEU A 98 -7.75 0.18 2.83
N VAL A 99 -6.73 -0.59 3.18
CA VAL A 99 -6.13 -0.59 4.53
C VAL A 99 -4.82 0.19 4.46
N LEU A 100 -4.74 1.24 5.27
CA LEU A 100 -3.60 2.14 5.36
C LEU A 100 -2.94 1.98 6.74
N PRO A 101 -1.78 1.30 6.81
CA PRO A 101 -1.10 1.09 8.08
C PRO A 101 -0.27 2.30 8.50
N GLY A 102 0.07 2.31 9.79
CA GLY A 102 1.11 3.17 10.37
C GLY A 102 0.97 4.65 10.02
N THR A 103 2.07 5.26 9.58
CA THR A 103 2.15 6.71 9.30
C THR A 103 1.15 7.17 8.23
N GLN A 104 0.93 6.36 7.18
CA GLN A 104 0.00 6.73 6.11
C GLN A 104 -1.44 6.79 6.63
N GLY A 105 -1.86 5.76 7.37
CA GLY A 105 -3.19 5.74 8.01
C GLY A 105 -3.37 6.90 8.98
N ALA A 106 -2.37 7.14 9.83
CA ALA A 106 -2.40 8.21 10.84
C ALA A 106 -2.57 9.62 10.22
N ARG A 107 -1.84 9.92 9.14
CA ARG A 107 -1.95 11.19 8.41
C ARG A 107 -3.32 11.39 7.79
N ILE A 108 -3.87 10.35 7.15
CA ILE A 108 -5.22 10.44 6.57
C ILE A 108 -6.27 10.59 7.68
N LYS A 109 -6.14 9.88 8.81
CA LYS A 109 -7.04 10.07 9.97
C LYS A 109 -7.06 11.53 10.40
N GLU A 110 -5.90 12.12 10.64
CA GLU A 110 -5.78 13.52 11.04
C GLU A 110 -6.42 14.47 10.02
N PHE A 111 -6.17 14.22 8.73
CA PHE A 111 -6.72 15.02 7.64
C PHE A 111 -8.26 14.99 7.57
N VAL A 112 -8.90 13.85 7.87
CA VAL A 112 -10.35 13.65 7.69
C VAL A 112 -11.18 13.72 8.99
N LYS A 113 -10.57 13.56 10.18
CA LYS A 113 -11.25 13.37 11.49
C LYS A 113 -12.29 14.44 11.79
N ASN A 114 -11.98 15.70 11.50
CA ASN A 114 -12.84 16.85 11.84
C ASN A 114 -13.50 17.47 10.61
N ARG A 115 -13.48 16.77 9.47
CA ARG A 115 -14.03 17.29 8.21
C ARG A 115 -15.50 16.90 8.06
N PRO A 116 -16.33 17.76 7.43
CA PRO A 116 -17.73 17.43 7.14
C PRO A 116 -17.88 16.20 6.24
N THR A 117 -19.05 15.56 6.29
CA THR A 117 -19.37 14.34 5.54
C THR A 117 -19.14 14.50 4.03
N TYR A 118 -19.61 15.60 3.41
CA TYR A 118 -19.42 15.82 1.96
C TYR A 118 -17.94 15.82 1.57
N TRP A 119 -17.08 16.41 2.39
CA TRP A 119 -15.66 16.51 2.09
C TRP A 119 -14.97 15.14 2.26
N ARG A 120 -15.36 14.37 3.28
CA ARG A 120 -14.90 12.98 3.43
C ARG A 120 -15.30 12.12 2.23
N LYS A 121 -16.50 12.33 1.67
CA LYS A 121 -16.93 11.66 0.44
C LYS A 121 -16.00 12.00 -0.73
N ASN A 122 -15.67 13.28 -0.93
CA ASN A 122 -14.73 13.71 -1.98
C ASN A 122 -13.34 13.05 -1.83
N VAL A 123 -12.87 12.86 -0.59
CA VAL A 123 -11.63 12.11 -0.33
C VAL A 123 -11.76 10.64 -0.77
N VAL A 124 -12.87 9.98 -0.45
CA VAL A 124 -13.12 8.59 -0.88
C VAL A 124 -13.23 8.49 -2.40
N GLU A 125 -13.94 9.42 -3.05
CA GLU A 125 -14.04 9.49 -4.51
C GLU A 125 -12.67 9.71 -5.16
N SER A 126 -11.84 10.60 -4.60
CA SER A 126 -10.47 10.82 -5.06
C SER A 126 -9.59 9.59 -4.89
N ILE A 127 -9.75 8.86 -3.78
CA ILE A 127 -9.07 7.57 -3.59
C ILE A 127 -9.52 6.58 -4.66
N LEU A 128 -10.83 6.40 -4.81
CA LEU A 128 -11.43 5.39 -5.67
C LEU A 128 -11.14 5.65 -7.15
N ASN A 129 -11.15 6.91 -7.60
CA ASN A 129 -10.84 7.31 -8.98
C ASN A 129 -9.43 6.91 -9.42
N ARG A 130 -8.49 6.71 -8.49
CA ARG A 130 -7.15 6.19 -8.82
C ARG A 130 -7.16 4.71 -9.22
N PHE A 131 -8.15 3.96 -8.76
CA PHE A 131 -8.31 2.53 -9.06
C PHE A 131 -9.37 2.30 -10.15
N TYR A 132 -10.50 3.01 -10.04
CA TYR A 132 -11.64 2.89 -10.94
C TYR A 132 -12.09 4.30 -11.37
N PRO A 133 -11.47 4.88 -12.40
CA PRO A 133 -11.86 6.18 -12.93
C PRO A 133 -13.34 6.21 -13.33
N GLY A 134 -14.06 7.26 -12.93
CA GLY A 134 -15.50 7.40 -13.20
C GLY A 134 -16.40 6.67 -12.20
N ALA A 135 -15.85 6.19 -11.09
CA ALA A 135 -16.62 5.57 -10.02
C ALA A 135 -17.51 6.56 -9.30
N ARG A 136 -18.81 6.27 -9.28
CA ARG A 136 -19.77 6.94 -8.41
C ARG A 136 -19.83 6.20 -7.07
N VAL A 137 -19.47 6.88 -5.99
CA VAL A 137 -19.57 6.33 -4.63
C VAL A 137 -21.04 6.33 -4.20
N ILE A 138 -21.55 5.15 -3.88
CA ILE A 138 -22.91 4.93 -3.36
C ILE A 138 -22.91 5.05 -1.84
N GLN A 139 -21.96 4.37 -1.18
CA GLN A 139 -21.79 4.35 0.26
C GLN A 139 -20.31 4.31 0.60
N TYR A 140 -19.91 4.88 1.74
CA TYR A 140 -18.54 4.77 2.22
C TYR A 140 -18.48 4.78 3.74
N ALA A 141 -17.36 4.28 4.27
CA ALA A 141 -17.04 4.31 5.68
C ALA A 141 -15.53 4.46 5.90
N PHE A 142 -15.16 5.22 6.94
CA PHE A 142 -13.81 5.24 7.49
C PHE A 142 -13.81 4.44 8.80
N LEU A 143 -13.37 3.18 8.74
CA LEU A 143 -13.29 2.33 9.93
C LEU A 143 -12.01 2.66 10.70
N ASN A 144 -12.10 2.56 12.03
CA ASN A 144 -11.02 2.91 12.97
C ASN A 144 -10.57 4.38 12.88
N LEU A 145 -11.38 5.29 12.32
CA LEU A 145 -10.99 6.71 12.18
C LEU A 145 -10.69 7.36 13.53
N GLN A 146 -11.48 7.03 14.55
CA GLN A 146 -11.35 7.57 15.91
C GLN A 146 -10.45 6.72 16.81
N ASP A 147 -10.10 5.50 16.40
CA ASP A 147 -9.33 4.55 17.21
C ASP A 147 -7.83 4.83 17.07
N PRO A 148 -7.15 5.36 18.10
CA PRO A 148 -5.72 5.58 18.06
C PRO A 148 -5.00 4.23 17.88
N GLY A 149 -3.94 4.24 17.08
CA GLY A 149 -3.07 3.08 16.86
C GLY A 149 -3.65 1.86 16.13
N LYS A 150 -4.91 1.87 15.71
CA LYS A 150 -5.40 0.91 14.71
C LYS A 150 -5.14 1.42 13.30
N ASP A 151 -4.93 0.52 12.34
CA ASP A 151 -4.82 0.91 10.93
C ASP A 151 -6.13 1.52 10.43
N LEU A 152 -6.03 2.56 9.60
CA LEU A 152 -7.21 3.17 8.96
C LEU A 152 -7.71 2.23 7.86
N LYS A 153 -9.02 1.97 7.83
CA LYS A 153 -9.64 1.28 6.69
C LYS A 153 -10.65 2.20 6.02
N VAL A 154 -10.54 2.35 4.71
CA VAL A 154 -11.51 3.08 3.88
C VAL A 154 -12.30 2.05 3.08
N GLN A 155 -13.61 2.00 3.30
CA GLN A 155 -14.52 1.11 2.56
C GLN A 155 -15.46 1.94 1.70
N ALA A 156 -15.71 1.50 0.47
CA ALA A 156 -16.62 2.15 -0.46
C ALA A 156 -17.42 1.13 -1.28
N HIS A 157 -18.72 1.38 -1.44
CA HIS A 157 -19.58 0.72 -2.42
C HIS A 157 -19.72 1.68 -3.59
N PHE A 158 -19.55 1.18 -4.81
CA PHE A 158 -19.50 2.04 -5.98
C PHE A 158 -20.11 1.39 -7.23
N PHE A 159 -20.41 2.25 -8.18
CA PHE A 159 -20.97 1.88 -9.47
C PHE A 159 -20.31 2.65 -10.63
N ILE A 160 -20.15 1.98 -11.77
CA ILE A 160 -19.70 2.57 -13.03
C ILE A 160 -20.59 2.06 -14.15
N SER A 161 -21.26 2.98 -14.84
CA SER A 161 -22.03 2.65 -16.05
C SER A 161 -21.09 2.37 -17.23
N ARG A 162 -21.48 1.45 -18.12
CA ARG A 162 -20.74 1.15 -19.36
C ARG A 162 -19.25 0.87 -19.12
N TYR A 163 -18.95 0.10 -18.08
CA TYR A 163 -17.59 -0.15 -17.62
C TYR A 163 -16.78 -1.03 -18.59
N VAL A 164 -17.44 -2.00 -19.20
CA VAL A 164 -16.81 -2.90 -20.17
C VAL A 164 -16.54 -2.14 -21.47
N GLU A 165 -15.31 -2.20 -21.96
CA GLU A 165 -14.89 -1.41 -23.11
C GLU A 165 -14.67 -2.29 -24.33
N LYS A 166 -15.46 -2.09 -25.40
CA LYS A 166 -15.36 -2.91 -26.61
C LYS A 166 -13.98 -2.75 -27.29
N ARG A 167 -13.41 -3.88 -27.71
CA ARG A 167 -12.13 -4.03 -28.41
C ARG A 167 -12.25 -5.16 -29.44
N GLY A 168 -12.69 -4.81 -30.65
CA GLY A 168 -13.07 -5.79 -31.67
C GLY A 168 -14.24 -6.64 -31.19
N ASN A 169 -14.07 -7.95 -31.19
CA ASN A 169 -15.08 -8.93 -30.73
C ASN A 169 -15.04 -9.18 -29.22
N LEU A 170 -14.06 -8.61 -28.50
CA LEU A 170 -13.91 -8.77 -27.06
C LEU A 170 -14.21 -7.46 -26.33
N TYR A 171 -14.38 -7.57 -25.01
CA TYR A 171 -14.59 -6.44 -24.11
C TYR A 171 -13.51 -6.43 -23.05
N ARG A 172 -12.82 -5.30 -22.93
CA ARG A 172 -11.76 -5.08 -21.94
C ARG A 172 -12.38 -4.75 -20.59
N VAL A 173 -11.88 -5.40 -19.55
CA VAL A 173 -12.21 -5.13 -18.14
C VAL A 173 -10.95 -4.71 -17.41
N ARG A 174 -10.99 -3.53 -16.79
CA ARG A 174 -9.93 -3.09 -15.87
C ARG A 174 -10.22 -3.65 -14.48
N LEU A 175 -9.21 -4.12 -13.78
CA LEU A 175 -9.39 -4.65 -12.42
C LEU A 175 -9.15 -3.61 -11.34
N GLY A 176 -8.72 -2.41 -11.69
CA GLY A 176 -8.34 -1.39 -10.73
C GLY A 176 -7.17 -1.80 -9.84
N ILE A 177 -6.17 -2.46 -10.41
CA ILE A 177 -4.86 -2.66 -9.76
C ILE A 177 -4.04 -1.39 -10.01
N GLN A 178 -3.66 -0.69 -8.94
CA GLN A 178 -2.79 0.48 -9.09
C GLN A 178 -1.38 0.03 -9.51
N PRO A 179 -0.88 0.47 -10.68
CA PRO A 179 0.45 0.09 -11.16
C PRO A 179 1.56 0.59 -10.24
N LEU A 180 2.61 -0.23 -10.09
CA LEU A 180 3.80 0.11 -9.30
C LEU A 180 4.75 1.07 -10.03
N PHE A 181 4.70 1.09 -11.37
CA PHE A 181 5.54 1.93 -12.23
C PHE A 181 7.04 1.81 -11.91
N LEU A 182 7.53 0.60 -11.66
CA LEU A 182 8.90 0.38 -11.19
C LEU A 182 9.95 0.85 -12.21
N THR A 183 9.64 0.77 -13.50
CA THR A 183 10.49 1.32 -14.57
C THR A 183 10.59 2.83 -14.46
N ARG A 184 9.52 3.54 -14.06
CA ARG A 184 9.58 4.99 -13.81
C ARG A 184 10.39 5.30 -12.56
N VAL A 185 10.22 4.50 -11.50
CA VAL A 185 10.94 4.67 -10.22
C VAL A 185 12.45 4.46 -10.40
N PHE A 186 12.86 3.41 -11.12
CA PHE A 186 14.27 3.02 -11.22
C PHE A 186 14.93 3.39 -12.55
N GLY A 187 14.18 3.58 -13.63
CA GLY A 187 14.68 3.64 -15.01
C GLY A 187 15.10 5.02 -15.53
N GLY A 188 15.24 6.03 -14.66
CA GLY A 188 15.43 7.44 -15.07
C GLY A 188 16.48 7.70 -16.18
N LYS A 189 17.63 7.03 -16.19
CA LYS A 189 18.62 7.09 -17.29
C LYS A 189 18.80 5.70 -17.90
N ALA A 190 19.01 5.60 -19.22
CA ALA A 190 19.26 4.33 -19.92
C ALA A 190 20.57 3.62 -19.49
N ARG A 191 21.54 4.39 -18.98
CA ARG A 191 22.79 3.90 -18.41
C ARG A 191 23.06 4.61 -17.08
N ARG A 192 23.72 3.91 -16.15
CA ARG A 192 24.18 4.47 -14.87
C ARG A 192 25.66 4.19 -14.66
N VAL A 193 26.39 5.20 -14.18
CA VAL A 193 27.81 5.11 -13.80
C VAL A 193 27.94 4.88 -12.28
N HIS A 194 27.03 5.45 -11.48
CA HIS A 194 27.03 5.28 -10.02
C HIS A 194 26.06 4.18 -9.55
N PRO A 195 26.36 3.50 -8.42
CA PRO A 195 25.47 2.54 -7.79
C PRO A 195 24.11 3.15 -7.43
N ILE A 196 23.07 2.33 -7.44
CA ILE A 196 21.77 2.70 -6.88
C ILE A 196 21.80 2.39 -5.39
N LEU A 197 21.43 3.38 -4.58
CA LEU A 197 21.11 3.19 -3.17
C LEU A 197 19.61 3.38 -2.99
N PHE A 198 18.91 2.29 -2.65
CA PHE A 198 17.51 2.32 -2.27
C PHE A 198 17.43 2.05 -0.77
N THR A 199 17.00 3.06 -0.01
CA THR A 199 17.06 3.04 1.46
C THR A 199 15.74 2.66 2.12
N SER A 200 14.64 2.69 1.37
CA SER A 200 13.30 2.40 1.88
C SER A 200 12.93 0.93 1.68
N SER A 201 11.97 0.44 2.48
CA SER A 201 11.23 -0.78 2.16
C SER A 201 9.86 -0.40 1.62
N SER A 202 9.28 -1.24 0.76
CA SER A 202 7.89 -1.08 0.35
C SER A 202 7.23 -2.43 0.19
N LYS A 203 5.98 -2.52 0.62
CA LYS A 203 5.15 -3.69 0.48
C LYS A 203 3.74 -3.30 0.06
N VAL A 204 3.24 -3.97 -0.97
CA VAL A 204 1.90 -3.77 -1.51
C VAL A 204 1.21 -5.11 -1.60
N PHE A 205 -0.01 -5.18 -1.09
CA PHE A 205 -0.87 -6.33 -1.23
C PHE A 205 -2.17 -5.94 -1.93
N SER A 206 -2.64 -6.78 -2.85
CA SER A 206 -3.95 -6.59 -3.46
C SER A 206 -4.66 -7.92 -3.63
N ARG A 207 -5.96 -7.95 -3.33
CA ARG A 207 -6.84 -9.09 -3.56
C ARG A 207 -8.10 -8.60 -4.28
N ILE A 208 -8.35 -9.13 -5.46
CA ILE A 208 -9.44 -8.70 -6.32
C ILE A 208 -10.23 -9.92 -6.73
N SER A 209 -11.53 -9.90 -6.51
CA SER A 209 -12.46 -10.90 -7.06
C SER A 209 -13.40 -10.23 -8.06
N LEU A 210 -13.56 -10.80 -9.24
CA LEU A 210 -14.44 -10.33 -10.29
C LEU A 210 -15.45 -11.43 -10.63
N ARG A 211 -16.74 -11.11 -10.57
CA ARG A 211 -17.84 -11.97 -11.00
C ARG A 211 -18.48 -11.43 -12.28
N LEU A 212 -18.74 -12.30 -13.22
CA LEU A 212 -19.44 -11.97 -14.46
C LEU A 212 -20.93 -12.32 -14.36
N ALA A 213 -21.79 -11.54 -15.03
CA ALA A 213 -23.19 -11.93 -15.23
C ALA A 213 -23.30 -13.09 -16.25
N PRO A 214 -24.44 -13.81 -16.30
CA PRO A 214 -24.58 -15.05 -17.08
C PRO A 214 -24.23 -14.91 -18.57
N ASN A 215 -24.56 -13.78 -19.18
CA ASN A 215 -24.31 -13.47 -20.58
C ASN A 215 -22.86 -13.06 -20.92
N TRP A 216 -21.93 -13.16 -19.96
CA TRP A 216 -20.52 -12.84 -20.15
C TRP A 216 -19.62 -14.03 -19.79
N GLY A 217 -18.55 -14.25 -20.56
CA GLY A 217 -17.51 -15.26 -20.28
C GLY A 217 -16.12 -14.66 -20.33
N PHE A 218 -15.17 -15.25 -19.60
CA PHE A 218 -13.76 -14.88 -19.75
C PHE A 218 -13.22 -15.37 -21.09
N ALA A 219 -12.57 -14.48 -21.83
CA ALA A 219 -11.89 -14.80 -23.09
C ALA A 219 -10.37 -14.79 -22.92
N LYS A 220 -9.84 -13.86 -22.12
CA LYS A 220 -8.41 -13.78 -21.81
C LYS A 220 -8.20 -13.25 -20.41
N VAL A 221 -7.39 -13.97 -19.64
CA VAL A 221 -7.04 -13.60 -18.28
C VAL A 221 -5.50 -13.58 -18.16
N PRO A 222 -4.90 -12.59 -17.46
CA PRO A 222 -3.46 -12.59 -17.22
C PRO A 222 -2.99 -13.86 -16.50
N SER A 223 -1.92 -14.48 -17.00
CA SER A 223 -1.30 -15.64 -16.36
C SER A 223 -0.67 -15.29 -15.01
N SER A 224 -0.58 -16.26 -14.12
CA SER A 224 0.20 -16.13 -12.87
C SER A 224 1.70 -15.95 -13.17
N ILE A 225 2.42 -15.23 -12.31
CA ILE A 225 3.88 -15.11 -12.37
C ILE A 225 4.47 -14.90 -10.98
N VAL A 226 5.67 -15.46 -10.77
CA VAL A 226 6.51 -15.24 -9.59
C VAL A 226 7.86 -14.74 -10.07
N LEU A 227 8.30 -13.58 -9.57
CA LEU A 227 9.59 -12.98 -9.88
C LEU A 227 10.32 -12.69 -8.58
N GLU A 228 11.41 -13.40 -8.32
CA GLU A 228 12.23 -13.22 -7.12
C GLU A 228 13.64 -12.76 -7.44
N ARG A 229 14.14 -11.83 -6.63
CA ARG A 229 15.52 -11.35 -6.64
C ARG A 229 15.95 -11.08 -5.19
N LYS A 230 17.26 -10.94 -4.96
CA LYS A 230 17.82 -10.59 -3.65
C LYS A 230 17.18 -9.33 -3.05
N MET A 231 16.88 -8.33 -3.88
CA MET A 231 16.29 -7.06 -3.40
C MET A 231 14.78 -7.10 -3.18
N GLY A 232 14.05 -8.07 -3.75
CA GLY A 232 12.60 -8.01 -3.74
C GLY A 232 11.91 -9.18 -4.43
N LYS A 233 10.61 -9.29 -4.16
CA LYS A 233 9.73 -10.35 -4.65
C LYS A 233 8.47 -9.73 -5.22
N TYR A 234 8.03 -10.27 -6.34
CA TYR A 234 6.75 -9.96 -6.95
C TYR A 234 6.01 -11.25 -7.24
N PHE A 235 4.76 -11.30 -6.77
CA PHE A 235 3.86 -12.42 -6.92
C PHE A 235 2.55 -11.89 -7.50
N TYR A 236 2.11 -12.47 -8.60
CA TYR A 236 0.81 -12.21 -9.19
C TYR A 236 0.17 -13.55 -9.48
N GLN A 237 -0.85 -13.91 -8.72
CA GLN A 237 -1.57 -15.15 -8.88
C GLN A 237 -2.97 -14.87 -9.39
N THR A 238 -3.31 -15.59 -10.44
CA THR A 238 -4.61 -15.59 -11.08
C THR A 238 -5.23 -16.97 -10.90
N ARG A 239 -6.47 -17.02 -10.45
CA ARG A 239 -7.33 -18.21 -10.48
C ARG A 239 -8.65 -17.80 -11.08
N TRP A 240 -9.19 -18.59 -11.99
CA TRP A 240 -10.48 -18.30 -12.59
C TRP A 240 -11.18 -19.59 -12.97
N GLU A 241 -12.50 -19.54 -12.90
CA GLU A 241 -13.39 -20.65 -13.19
C GLU A 241 -14.71 -20.06 -13.67
N GLU A 242 -15.15 -20.45 -14.85
CA GLU A 242 -16.40 -20.00 -15.51
C GLU A 242 -16.68 -18.49 -15.45
N LYS A 243 -17.28 -18.02 -14.35
CA LYS A 243 -17.75 -16.65 -14.11
C LYS A 243 -17.01 -15.92 -13.00
N GLU A 244 -16.10 -16.59 -12.30
CA GLU A 244 -15.32 -16.00 -11.22
C GLU A 244 -13.83 -15.89 -11.58
N LEU A 245 -13.25 -14.73 -11.27
CA LEU A 245 -11.81 -14.48 -11.36
C LEU A 245 -11.33 -13.94 -10.02
N SER A 246 -10.28 -14.55 -9.48
CA SER A 246 -9.56 -14.11 -8.29
C SER A 246 -8.11 -13.79 -8.65
N ILE A 247 -7.68 -12.59 -8.28
CA ILE A 247 -6.31 -12.14 -8.43
C ILE A 247 -5.74 -11.74 -7.08
N GLN A 248 -4.56 -12.27 -6.77
CA GLN A 248 -3.76 -11.87 -5.63
C GLN A 248 -2.42 -11.33 -6.12
N ARG A 249 -2.12 -10.08 -5.75
CA ARG A 249 -0.83 -9.44 -6.01
C ARG A 249 -0.12 -9.20 -4.68
N ASN A 250 1.16 -9.56 -4.62
CA ASN A 250 2.05 -9.20 -3.52
C ASN A 250 3.36 -8.68 -4.11
N PHE A 251 3.76 -7.47 -3.70
CA PHE A 251 5.03 -6.88 -4.05
C PHE A 251 5.76 -6.50 -2.78
N MET A 252 7.04 -6.83 -2.72
CA MET A 252 7.93 -6.43 -1.65
C MET A 252 9.29 -6.06 -2.23
N ILE A 253 9.83 -4.93 -1.79
CA ILE A 253 11.20 -4.52 -2.07
C ILE A 253 11.84 -4.03 -0.78
N ASN A 254 13.04 -4.54 -0.51
CA ASN A 254 13.82 -4.19 0.67
C ASN A 254 14.87 -3.14 0.31
N PRO A 255 15.47 -2.45 1.28
CA PRO A 255 16.63 -1.61 1.02
C PRO A 255 17.75 -2.42 0.35
N PHE A 256 18.41 -1.83 -0.64
CA PHE A 256 19.53 -2.46 -1.34
C PHE A 256 20.51 -1.43 -1.90
N ARG A 257 21.75 -1.87 -2.07
CA ARG A 257 22.77 -1.19 -2.88
C ARG A 257 23.02 -2.04 -4.12
N LEU A 258 22.77 -1.49 -5.31
CA LEU A 258 22.98 -2.18 -6.58
C LEU A 258 24.17 -1.56 -7.33
N PRO A 259 25.23 -2.34 -7.63
CA PRO A 259 26.31 -1.89 -8.49
C PRO A 259 25.81 -1.49 -9.89
N SER A 260 26.45 -0.49 -10.49
CA SER A 260 26.08 0.05 -11.81
C SER A 260 26.00 -1.02 -12.91
N LYS A 261 26.88 -2.03 -12.86
CA LYS A 261 26.91 -3.17 -13.79
C LYS A 261 25.62 -4.00 -13.81
N ASP A 262 24.88 -4.04 -12.71
CA ASP A 262 23.65 -4.83 -12.59
C ASP A 262 22.38 -4.01 -12.90
N PHE A 263 22.53 -2.73 -13.23
CA PHE A 263 21.39 -1.84 -13.50
C PHE A 263 20.48 -2.35 -14.62
N LYS A 264 21.03 -2.88 -15.71
CA LYS A 264 20.24 -3.46 -16.82
C LYS A 264 19.37 -4.63 -16.34
N LYS A 265 19.88 -5.45 -15.42
CA LYS A 265 19.15 -6.60 -14.84
C LYS A 265 17.99 -6.12 -13.98
N LEU A 266 18.21 -5.07 -13.17
CA LEU A 266 17.14 -4.42 -12.41
C LEU A 266 16.05 -3.88 -13.33
N LEU A 267 16.43 -3.13 -14.37
CA LEU A 267 15.46 -2.53 -15.29
C LEU A 267 14.63 -3.60 -16.01
N LYS A 268 15.26 -4.69 -16.48
CA LYS A 268 14.54 -5.82 -17.09
C LYS A 268 13.53 -6.45 -16.10
N TRP A 269 13.90 -6.60 -14.83
CA TRP A 269 13.00 -7.09 -13.79
C TRP A 269 11.82 -6.13 -13.54
N CYS A 270 12.08 -4.82 -13.43
CA CYS A 270 11.03 -3.80 -13.31
C CYS A 270 10.08 -3.80 -14.52
N GLN A 271 10.61 -3.93 -15.74
CA GLN A 271 9.83 -3.99 -16.97
C GLN A 271 8.90 -5.20 -17.00
N LEU A 272 9.37 -6.38 -16.59
CA LEU A 272 8.55 -7.59 -16.51
C LEU A 272 7.36 -7.40 -15.56
N ILE A 273 7.58 -6.77 -14.40
CA ILE A 273 6.52 -6.45 -13.44
C ILE A 273 5.52 -5.45 -14.06
N ASP A 274 5.99 -4.32 -14.58
CA ASP A 274 5.12 -3.30 -15.17
C ASP A 274 4.36 -3.82 -16.40
N GLN A 275 4.96 -4.71 -17.20
CA GLN A 275 4.28 -5.39 -18.30
C GLN A 275 3.20 -6.34 -17.81
N GLN A 276 3.46 -7.13 -16.76
CA GLN A 276 2.45 -7.99 -16.15
C GLN A 276 1.25 -7.18 -15.65
N GLU A 277 1.48 -6.06 -14.96
CA GLU A 277 0.40 -5.21 -14.43
C GLU A 277 -0.43 -4.51 -15.52
N ARG A 278 0.13 -4.36 -16.73
CA ARG A 278 -0.59 -3.82 -17.90
C ARG A 278 -1.46 -4.85 -18.63
N LYS A 279 -1.29 -6.15 -18.36
CA LYS A 279 -2.12 -7.18 -19.00
C LYS A 279 -3.58 -7.00 -18.58
N ALA A 280 -4.46 -6.88 -19.56
CA ALA A 280 -5.88 -6.69 -19.33
C ALA A 280 -6.63 -8.03 -19.25
N VAL A 281 -7.76 -8.00 -18.56
CA VAL A 281 -8.78 -9.05 -18.65
C VAL A 281 -9.68 -8.73 -19.84
N PHE A 282 -9.98 -9.73 -20.65
CA PHE A 282 -10.97 -9.64 -21.71
C PHE A 282 -12.09 -10.64 -21.46
N ILE A 283 -13.31 -10.18 -21.70
CA ILE A 283 -14.54 -10.97 -21.64
C ILE A 283 -15.23 -10.94 -23.01
N GLN A 284 -16.14 -11.88 -23.23
CA GLN A 284 -16.96 -11.98 -24.43
C GLN A 284 -18.42 -12.23 -24.04
N ARG A 285 -19.34 -11.89 -24.94
CA ARG A 285 -20.75 -12.30 -24.77
C ARG A 285 -20.84 -13.81 -24.98
N ILE A 286 -21.59 -14.47 -24.12
CA ILE A 286 -22.00 -15.87 -24.34
C ILE A 286 -23.45 -15.82 -24.85
N PRO A 287 -23.80 -16.65 -25.85
CA PRO A 287 -25.19 -16.85 -26.29
C PRO A 287 -26.15 -17.14 -25.13
#